data_AF-A0A3D4FIL5-F1
#
_entry.id   AF-A0A3D4FIL5-F1
#
_cell.length_a   1.000
_cell.length_b   1.000
_cell.length_c   1.000
_cell.angle_alpha   90.00
_cell.angle_beta   90.00
_cell.angle_gamma   90.00
#
_symmetry.space_group_name_H-M   'P 1'
#
loop_
_entity.id
_entity.type
_entity.pdbx_description
1 polymer ?
#
loop_
_entity_poly.entity_id
_entity_poly.type
_entity_poly.pdbx_seq_one_letter_code
_entity_poly.pdbx_strand_id
1 'polypeptide(L)' 'MEDNIKYLSEMERYEIININDGDKYNFLGNNDIVIDERGVLKLLILNDSKATFSFFKNSELIEVPWEYVK' A
#
# COMPACT_ATOMS: atom_id res chain seq x y z
N MET A 1 -20.95 -17.90 -2.45
CA MET A 1 -20.00 -16.78 -2.59
C MET A 1 -19.00 -17.02 -1.49
N GLU A 2 -17.81 -17.48 -1.84
CA GLU A 2 -16.76 -17.69 -0.84
C GLU A 2 -16.30 -16.28 -0.46
N ASP A 3 -16.81 -15.77 0.65
CA ASP A 3 -16.51 -14.42 1.09
C ASP A 3 -15.00 -14.32 1.26
N ASN A 4 -14.35 -13.57 0.37
CA ASN A 4 -12.90 -13.45 0.29
C ASN A 4 -12.40 -12.50 1.39
N ILE A 5 -12.78 -12.80 2.62
CA ILE A 5 -12.40 -12.08 3.83
C ILE A 5 -10.96 -12.44 4.13
N LYS A 6 -10.13 -11.43 4.35
CA LYS A 6 -8.75 -11.55 4.80
C LYS A 6 -8.59 -10.79 6.10
N TYR A 7 -7.85 -11.35 7.05
CA TYR A 7 -7.44 -10.58 8.21
C TYR A 7 -6.37 -9.57 7.80
N LEU A 8 -6.36 -8.38 8.42
CA LEU A 8 -5.32 -7.39 8.16
C LEU A 8 -3.91 -7.97 8.40
N SER A 9 -3.75 -8.73 9.49
CA SER A 9 -2.50 -9.45 9.81
C SER A 9 -2.10 -10.48 8.75
N GLU A 10 -3.05 -10.98 7.96
CA GLU A 10 -2.72 -11.81 6.81
C GLU A 10 -2.30 -11.00 5.60
N MET A 11 -2.93 -9.85 5.38
CA MET A 11 -2.64 -8.97 4.25
C MET A 11 -1.30 -8.26 4.39
N GLU A 12 -0.76 -8.11 5.61
CA GLU A 12 0.55 -7.48 5.85
C GLU A 12 1.69 -8.08 5.01
N ARG A 13 1.62 -9.39 4.71
CA ARG A 13 2.61 -10.09 3.87
C ARG A 13 2.36 -9.97 2.36
N TYR A 14 1.31 -9.26 1.92
CA TYR A 14 0.98 -9.13 0.51
C TYR A 14 1.86 -8.10 -0.16
N GLU A 15 2.32 -8.41 -1.36
CA GLU A 15 3.12 -7.50 -2.18
C GLU A 15 2.23 -6.48 -2.85
N ILE A 16 2.67 -5.22 -2.86
CA ILE A 16 1.99 -4.14 -3.57
C ILE A 16 2.67 -3.99 -4.93
N ILE A 17 1.86 -4.21 -5.98
CA ILE A 17 2.29 -4.20 -7.37
C ILE A 17 1.44 -3.18 -8.12
N ASN A 18 2.07 -2.29 -8.88
CA ASN A 18 1.38 -1.41 -9.80
C ASN A 18 0.88 -2.23 -11.01
N ILE A 19 -0.44 -2.26 -11.22
CA ILE A 19 -1.05 -3.03 -12.30
C ILE A 19 -0.76 -2.48 -13.70
N ASN A 20 -0.32 -1.21 -13.81
CA ASN A 20 -0.11 -0.55 -15.10
C ASN A 20 1.25 -0.91 -15.71
N ASP A 21 2.29 -1.07 -14.89
CA ASP A 21 3.67 -1.33 -15.33
C ASP A 21 4.29 -2.59 -14.71
N GLY A 22 3.62 -3.21 -13.74
CA GLY A 22 4.10 -4.38 -13.02
C GLY A 22 5.20 -4.08 -12.00
N ASP A 23 5.50 -2.80 -11.71
CA ASP A 23 6.53 -2.49 -10.73
C ASP A 23 6.06 -2.86 -9.32
N LYS A 24 6.98 -3.43 -8.56
CA LYS A 24 6.76 -3.83 -7.17
C LYS A 24 7.25 -2.72 -6.26
N TYR A 25 6.38 -2.22 -5.39
CA TYR A 25 6.76 -1.28 -4.35
C TYR A 25 7.41 -2.03 -3.17
N ASN A 26 6.60 -2.60 -2.29
CA ASN A 26 7.02 -3.32 -1.07
C ASN A 26 5.86 -4.23 -0.59
N PHE A 27 5.82 -4.56 0.70
CA PHE A 27 4.73 -5.32 1.33
C PHE A 27 3.74 -4.40 2.05
N LEU A 28 2.46 -4.75 2.12
CA LEU A 28 1.43 -3.93 2.78
C LEU A 28 1.79 -3.54 4.21
N GLY A 29 2.34 -4.48 5.01
CA GLY A 29 2.72 -4.24 6.40
C GLY A 29 3.86 -3.23 6.58
N ASN A 30 4.51 -2.80 5.51
CA ASN A 30 5.57 -1.78 5.53
C ASN A 30 5.03 -0.36 5.29
N ASN A 31 3.71 -0.21 5.11
CA ASN A 31 3.07 1.04 4.75
C ASN A 31 2.01 1.43 5.76
N ASP A 32 1.71 2.71 5.82
CA ASP A 32 0.62 3.21 6.65
C ASP A 32 -0.72 3.07 5.91
N ILE A 33 -1.74 2.67 6.67
CA ILE A 33 -3.12 2.63 6.18
C ILE A 33 -3.91 3.65 6.98
N VAL A 34 -4.53 4.59 6.28
CA VAL A 34 -5.42 5.59 6.88
C VAL A 34 -6.81 4.98 7.02
N ILE A 35 -7.32 4.98 8.25
CA ILE A 35 -8.60 4.40 8.62
C ILE A 35 -9.46 5.49 9.26
N ASP A 36 -10.74 5.54 8.91
CA ASP A 36 -11.68 6.45 9.57
C ASP A 36 -12.21 5.90 10.91
N GLU A 37 -12.95 6.73 11.64
CA GLU A 37 -13.59 6.38 12.92
C GLU A 37 -14.56 5.18 12.85
N ARG A 38 -14.99 4.78 11.65
CA ARG A 38 -15.89 3.65 11.41
C ARG A 38 -15.15 2.38 11.04
N GLY A 39 -13.82 2.41 10.99
CA GLY A 39 -12.99 1.28 10.57
C GLY A 39 -12.90 1.11 9.05
N VAL A 40 -13.28 2.12 8.26
CA VAL A 40 -13.19 2.06 6.80
C VAL A 40 -11.82 2.54 6.34
N LEU A 41 -11.15 1.72 5.55
CA LEU A 41 -9.85 2.02 4.94
C LEU A 41 -10.03 3.11 3.87
N LYS A 42 -9.23 4.19 3.94
CA LYS A 42 -9.32 5.35 3.06
C LYS A 42 -8.14 5.48 2.12
N LEU A 43 -6.93 5.41 2.67
CA LEU A 43 -5.69 5.62 1.92
C LEU A 43 -4.67 4.55 2.30
N LEU A 44 -3.87 4.15 1.33
CA LEU A 44 -2.63 3.41 1.50
C LEU A 44 -1.48 4.39 1.19
N ILE A 45 -0.58 4.59 2.15
CA ILE A 45 0.55 5.52 2.03
C ILE A 45 1.80 4.71 1.69
N LEU A 46 2.19 4.73 0.42
CA LEU A 46 3.34 3.96 -0.04
C LEU A 46 4.65 4.65 0.37
N ASN A 47 5.42 3.94 1.19
CA ASN A 47 6.78 4.30 1.55
C ASN A 47 7.73 3.63 0.54
N ASP A 48 8.18 4.36 -0.48
CA ASP A 48 9.11 3.81 -1.47
C ASP A 48 10.50 3.59 -0.84
N SER A 49 10.76 2.35 -0.41
CA SER A 49 12.06 1.94 0.13
C SER A 49 13.13 1.71 -0.94
N LYS A 50 12.80 1.79 -2.25
CA LYS A 50 13.79 1.68 -3.34
C LYS A 50 14.58 2.99 -3.55
N ALA A 51 14.40 3.99 -2.69
CA ALA A 51 15.16 5.23 -2.69
C ALA A 51 16.66 5.09 -2.32
N THR A 52 17.28 3.92 -2.49
CA THR A 52 18.73 3.72 -2.29
C THR A 52 19.61 4.40 -3.34
N PHE A 53 19.06 5.10 -4.35
CA PHE A 53 19.88 5.74 -5.38
C PHE A 53 19.36 7.09 -5.93
N SER A 54 18.77 7.96 -5.10
CA SER A 54 18.54 9.34 -5.54
C SER A 54 18.82 10.35 -4.44
N PHE A 55 20.03 10.92 -4.47
CA PHE A 55 20.52 11.94 -3.54
C PHE A 55 19.76 13.29 -3.59
N PHE A 56 18.69 13.43 -4.40
CA PHE A 56 17.99 14.72 -4.59
C PHE A 56 16.51 14.60 -4.99
N LYS A 57 15.74 13.67 -4.42
CA LYS A 57 14.28 13.74 -4.51
C LYS A 57 13.67 13.70 -3.13
N ASN A 58 12.89 14.74 -2.81
CA ASN A 58 12.01 14.76 -1.65
C ASN A 58 11.32 13.39 -1.55
N SER A 59 11.28 12.79 -0.35
CA SER A 59 10.58 11.55 -0.09
C SER A 59 9.09 11.74 -0.41
N GLU A 60 8.71 11.53 -1.67
CA GLU A 60 7.35 11.64 -2.16
C GLU A 60 6.59 10.44 -1.61
N LEU A 61 5.92 10.64 -0.47
CA LEU A 61 4.88 9.74 0.00
C LEU A 61 3.79 9.67 -1.08
N ILE A 62 3.47 8.47 -1.55
CA ILE A 62 2.41 8.28 -2.53
C ILE A 62 1.15 7.88 -1.78
N GLU A 63 0.12 8.73 -1.85
CA GLU A 63 -1.19 8.44 -1.29
C GLU A 63 -2.06 7.74 -2.34
N VAL A 64 -2.49 6.50 -2.04
CA VAL A 64 -3.36 5.72 -2.92
C VAL A 64 -4.73 5.54 -2.26
N PRO A 65 -5.82 6.04 -2.86
CA PRO A 65 -7.17 5.72 -2.42
C PRO A 65 -7.40 4.21 -2.35
N TRP A 66 -7.94 3.74 -1.22
CA TRP A 66 -8.12 2.30 -0.96
C TRP A 66 -9.03 1.63 -2.01
N GLU A 67 -9.94 2.38 -2.62
CA GLU A 67 -10.81 1.90 -3.72
C GLU A 67 -10.05 1.42 -4.97
N TYR A 68 -8.79 1.84 -5.13
CA TYR A 68 -7.90 1.39 -6.20
C TYR A 68 -7.09 0.14 -5.87
N VAL A 69 -7.13 -0.36 -4.62
CA VAL A 69 -6.54 -1.65 -4.25
C VAL A 69 -7.48 -2.77 -4.72
N LYS A 70 -6.93 -3.79 -5.40
CA LYS A 70 -7.67 -4.91 -6.01
C LYS A 70 -7.27 -6.26 -5.41
#